data_AF-A0A8X6TVS0-F1
#
_entry.id   AF-A0A8X6TVS0-F1
#
_cell.length_a   1.000
_cell.length_b   1.000
_cell.length_c   1.000
_cell.angle_alpha   90.00
_cell.angle_beta   90.00
_cell.angle_gamma   90.00
#
_symmetry.space_group_name_H-M   'P 1'
#
loop_
_entity.id
_entity.type
_entity.pdbx_description
1 polymer ?
#
loop_
_entity_poly.entity_id
_entity_poly.type
_entity_poly.pdbx_seq_one_letter_code
_entity_poly.pdbx_strand_id
1 'polypeptide(L)' 'MSSRELALYIHAMMVACMDPRDFYGENLVQELRRRTEASGNYTNPFQILVLCNAGDTMTSKDVDRVTVTYDSQHRPFWT' A
#
# COMPACT_ATOMS: atom_id res chain seq x y z
N MET A 1 -11.67 -7.98 7.18
CA MET A 1 -10.99 -6.76 6.69
C MET A 1 -10.16 -7.10 5.46
N SER A 2 -10.51 -6.57 4.30
CA SER A 2 -9.76 -6.67 3.04
C SER A 2 -8.42 -5.95 3.12
N SER A 3 -7.47 -6.25 2.22
CA SER A 3 -6.18 -5.53 2.16
C SER A 3 -6.35 -4.04 1.90
N ARG A 4 -7.40 -3.63 1.17
CA ARG A 4 -7.72 -2.22 0.95
C ARG A 4 -8.21 -1.54 2.23
N GLU A 5 -9.11 -2.18 2.97
CA GLU A 5 -9.58 -1.66 4.25
C GLU A 5 -8.44 -1.54 5.27
N LEU A 6 -7.54 -2.53 5.32
CA LEU A 6 -6.35 -2.47 6.16
C LEU A 6 -5.45 -1.29 5.79
N ALA A 7 -5.20 -1.07 4.49
CA ALA A 7 -4.41 0.07 4.03
C ALA A 7 -5.07 1.41 4.40
N LEU A 8 -6.40 1.53 4.26
CA LEU A 8 -7.14 2.73 4.66
C LEU A 8 -7.04 2.97 6.17
N TYR A 9 -7.11 1.91 6.97
CA TYR A 9 -7.00 1.99 8.42
C TYR A 9 -5.60 2.45 8.86
N ILE A 10 -4.54 1.86 8.31
CA ILE A 10 -3.15 2.27 8.55
C ILE A 10 -2.94 3.74 8.12
N HIS A 11 -3.47 4.13 6.96
CA HIS A 11 -3.39 5.51 6.49
C HIS A 11 -4.05 6.48 7.47
N ALA A 12 -5.26 6.16 7.94
CA ALA A 12 -5.98 6.98 8.92
C ALA A 12 -5.22 7.09 10.25
N MET A 13 -4.60 6.01 10.73
CA MET A 13 -3.76 6.03 11.94
C MET A 13 -2.58 6.99 11.79
N MET A 14 -1.85 6.93 10.67
CA MET A 14 -0.73 7.83 10.42
C MET A 14 -1.15 9.30 10.35
N VAL A 15 -2.29 9.58 9.71
CA VAL A 15 -2.88 10.94 9.67
C VAL A 15 -3.24 11.44 11.07
N ALA A 16 -3.67 10.53 11.95
CA ALA A 16 -3.98 10.82 13.35
C ALA A 16 -2.77 10.75 14.29
N CYS A 17 -1.54 10.65 13.76
CA CYS A 17 -0.29 10.53 14.51
C CYS A 17 -0.24 9.31 15.48
N MET A 18 -0.94 8.23 15.15
CA MET A 18 -0.87 6.95 15.86
C MET A 18 0.12 6.02 15.15
N ASP A 19 0.92 5.26 15.90
CA ASP A 19 1.88 4.31 15.30
C ASP A 19 1.15 3.03 14.85
N PRO A 20 1.04 2.76 13.53
CA PRO A 20 0.42 1.54 13.03
C PRO A 20 1.28 0.28 13.23
N ARG A 21 2.54 0.41 13.69
CA ARG A 21 3.42 -0.72 14.01
C ARG A 21 3.22 -1.26 15.42
N ASP A 22 2.56 -0.50 16.28
CA ASP A 22 2.21 -0.89 17.66
C ASP A 22 0.71 -0.75 17.90
N PHE A 23 -0.08 -1.44 17.08
CA PHE A 23 -1.52 -1.50 17.25
C PHE A 23 -1.86 -2.65 18.21
N TYR A 24 -1.95 -2.35 19.51
CA TYR A 24 -2.18 -3.37 20.55
C TYR A 24 -1.18 -4.53 20.50
N GLY A 25 0.10 -4.23 20.19
CA GLY A 25 1.15 -5.23 20.01
C GLY A 25 1.23 -5.87 18.62
N GLU A 26 0.34 -5.49 17.69
CA GLU A 26 0.36 -5.96 16.30
C GLU A 26 0.98 -4.92 15.36
N ASN A 27 1.82 -5.38 14.45
CA ASN A 27 2.40 -4.54 13.39
C ASN A 27 1.53 -4.60 12.13
N LEU A 28 0.60 -3.65 12.00
CA LEU A 28 -0.32 -3.60 10.86
C LEU A 28 0.41 -3.33 9.54
N VAL A 29 1.52 -2.59 9.57
CA VAL A 29 2.34 -2.30 8.38
C VAL A 29 2.93 -3.60 7.82
N GLN A 30 3.46 -4.45 8.70
CA GLN A 30 3.99 -5.77 8.31
C GLN A 30 2.90 -6.69 7.76
N GLU A 31 1.71 -6.69 8.35
CA GLU A 31 0.59 -7.47 7.83
C GLU A 31 0.13 -6.96 6.44
N LEU A 32 0.10 -5.64 6.22
CA LEU A 32 -0.17 -5.08 4.90
C LEU A 32 0.91 -5.49 3.87
N ARG A 33 2.19 -5.49 4.26
CA ARG A 33 3.30 -5.93 3.40
C ARG A 33 3.12 -7.37 2.98
N ARG A 34 2.86 -8.28 3.93
CA ARG A 34 2.62 -9.71 3.66
C ARG A 34 1.46 -9.92 2.69
N ARG A 35 0.36 -9.17 2.85
CA ARG A 35 -0.79 -9.24 1.94
C ARG A 35 -0.48 -8.71 0.54
N THR A 36 0.33 -7.67 0.45
CA THR A 36 0.81 -7.09 -0.82
C THR A 36 1.73 -8.07 -1.55
N GLU A 37 2.59 -8.79 -0.84
CA GLU A 37 3.44 -9.82 -1.44
C GLU A 37 2.63 -11.03 -1.91
N ALA A 38 1.63 -11.45 -1.13
CA ALA A 38 0.73 -12.54 -1.44
C ALA A 38 -0.29 -12.21 -2.55
N SER A 39 -0.60 -10.93 -2.79
CA SER A 39 -1.44 -10.54 -3.92
C SER A 39 -0.69 -10.82 -5.22
N GLY A 40 -1.24 -11.73 -6.03
CA GLY A 40 -0.64 -12.21 -7.28
C GLY A 40 -0.47 -11.12 -8.34
N ASN A 41 -1.32 -11.13 -9.37
CA ASN A 41 -1.14 -10.27 -10.54
C ASN A 41 -1.64 -8.84 -10.36
N TYR A 42 -2.53 -8.60 -9.39
CA TYR A 42 -3.07 -7.28 -9.12
C TYR A 42 -2.89 -6.92 -7.65
N THR A 43 -2.28 -5.77 -7.41
CA THR A 43 -2.23 -5.11 -6.10
C THR A 43 -2.87 -3.75 -6.28
N ASN A 44 -3.80 -3.36 -5.39
CA ASN A 44 -4.33 -2.02 -5.45
C ASN A 44 -3.19 -1.01 -5.17
N PRO A 45 -2.90 -0.04 -6.06
CA PRO A 45 -1.78 0.88 -5.90
C PRO A 45 -1.79 1.65 -4.57
N PHE A 46 -2.97 1.87 -3.99
CA PHE A 46 -3.12 2.52 -2.69
C PHE A 46 -2.42 1.73 -1.57
N GLN A 47 -2.39 0.39 -1.63
CA GLN A 47 -1.72 -0.43 -0.62
C GLN A 47 -0.21 -0.18 -0.62
N ILE A 48 0.40 -0.09 -1.81
CA ILE A 48 1.83 0.21 -1.98
C ILE A 48 2.15 1.63 -1.50
N LEU A 49 1.28 2.60 -1.83
CA LEU A 49 1.43 3.98 -1.34
C LEU A 49 1.40 4.05 0.19
N VAL A 50 0.51 3.30 0.84
CA VAL A 50 0.42 3.28 2.30
C VAL A 50 1.66 2.65 2.93
N LEU A 51 2.21 1.59 2.35
CA LEU A 51 3.49 1.02 2.81
C LEU A 51 4.64 2.03 2.72
N CYS A 52 4.72 2.75 1.59
CA CYS A 52 5.72 3.80 1.40
C CYS A 52 5.58 4.92 2.45
N ASN A 53 4.35 5.42 2.65
CA ASN A 53 4.06 6.47 3.64
C ASN A 53 4.35 6.02 5.08
N ALA A 54 4.19 4.73 5.37
CA ALA A 54 4.56 4.15 6.65
C ALA A 54 6.08 4.05 6.84
N GLY A 55 6.89 4.28 5.81
CA GLY A 55 8.35 4.10 5.86
C GLY A 55 8.79 2.64 5.73
N ASP A 56 7.98 1.79 5.10
CA ASP A 56 8.40 0.44 4.74
C ASP A 56 9.40 0.46 3.56
N THR A 57 10.30 -0.52 3.48
CA THR A 57 11.38 -0.54 2.48
C THR A 57 10.84 -0.88 1.09
N MET A 58 10.63 0.11 0.22
CA MET A 58 10.09 -0.13 -1.12
C MET A 58 11.07 -0.87 -2.03
N THR A 59 10.57 -1.82 -2.82
CA THR A 59 11.35 -2.60 -3.80
C THR A 59 11.06 -2.16 -5.24
N SER A 60 11.92 -2.52 -6.19
CA SER A 60 11.65 -2.30 -7.62
C SER A 60 10.34 -2.95 -8.07
N LYS A 61 10.05 -4.15 -7.56
CA LYS A 61 8.79 -4.86 -7.83
C LYS A 61 7.55 -4.08 -7.39
N ASP A 62 7.64 -3.34 -6.29
CA ASP A 62 6.53 -2.49 -5.81
C ASP A 62 6.29 -1.33 -6.78
N VAL A 63 7.37 -0.70 -7.26
CA VAL A 63 7.31 0.37 -8.27
C VAL A 63 6.74 -0.16 -9.58
N ASP A 64 7.20 -1.32 -10.05
CA ASP A 64 6.72 -1.95 -11.29
C ASP A 64 5.21 -2.22 -11.23
N ARG A 65 4.70 -2.74 -10.10
CA ARG A 65 3.26 -3.00 -9.90
C ARG A 65 2.41 -1.75 -10.05
N VAL A 66 2.87 -0.63 -9.51
CA VAL A 66 2.17 0.66 -9.64
C VAL A 66 2.30 1.20 -11.07
N THR A 67 3.48 1.12 -11.65
CA THR A 67 3.80 1.70 -12.97
C THR A 67 3.07 0.97 -14.09
N VAL A 68 3.02 -0.37 -14.09
CA VAL A 68 2.25 -1.14 -15.06
C VAL A 68 0.76 -0.76 -15.02
N THR A 69 0.21 -0.63 -13.81
CA THR A 69 -1.19 -0.19 -13.65
C THR A 69 -1.37 1.24 -14.17
N TYR A 70 -0.44 2.14 -13.84
CA TYR A 70 -0.44 3.53 -14.29
C TYR A 70 -0.39 3.62 -15.82
N ASP A 71 0.56 2.94 -16.47
CA ASP A 71 0.76 2.97 -17.92
C ASP A 71 -0.41 2.35 -18.69
N SER A 72 -1.07 1.33 -18.13
CA SER A 72 -2.25 0.74 -18.75
C SER A 72 -3.47 1.68 -18.80
N GLN A 73 -3.48 2.76 -18.01
CA GLN A 73 -4.61 3.70 -18.00
C GLN A 73 -4.50 4.71 -19.14
N HIS A 74 -5.45 4.64 -20.07
CA HIS A 74 -5.60 5.61 -21.15
C HIS A 74 -5.92 7.00 -20.58
N ARG A 75 -5.09 7.99 -20.92
CA ARG A 75 -5.15 9.35 -20.41
C ARG A 75 -5.35 10.36 -21.53
N PRO A 76 -6.60 10.67 -21.91
CA PRO A 76 -6.89 11.54 -23.05
C PRO A 76 -6.52 13.02 -22.82
N PHE A 77 -6.20 13.43 -21.59
CA PHE A 77 -5.90 14.84 -21.25
C PHE A 77 -4.41 15.17 -21.15
N TRP A 78 -3.51 14.23 -21.45
CA TRP A 78 -2.06 14.40 -21.27
C TRP A 78 -1.25 14.20 -22.56
N THR A 79 -1.91 14.26 -23.72
CA THR A 79 -1.28 14.35 -25.06
C THR A 79 -1.37 15.78 -25.57
#